data_AF-A0A9D4KS29-F1
#
_entry.id   AF-A0A9D4KS29-F1
#
_cell.length_a   1.000
_cell.length_b   1.000
_cell.length_c   1.000
_cell.angle_alpha   90.00
_cell.angle_beta   90.00
_cell.angle_gamma   90.00
#
_symmetry.space_group_name_H-M   'P 1'
#
loop_
_entity.id
_entity.type
_entity.pdbx_description
1 polymer ?
#
loop_
_entity_poly.entity_id
_entity_poly.type
_entity_poly.pdbx_seq_one_letter_code
_entity_poly.pdbx_strand_id
1 'polypeptide(L)'
;MRLMILDAGVLHTQMLYRNYVFVRHAAIEKDNKSFRHAGYRQYILIHHGRLGLGVRRPVPSCCTLAIPNTFPDPDGFYVSYEPSWSKTSIYLFRLCIINTLSI
;
A
#
# COMPACT_ATOMS: atom_id res chain seq x y z
N MET A 1 14.32 0.94 9.43
CA MET A 1 13.12 0.82 8.57
C MET A 1 12.63 2.14 7.96
N ARG A 2 12.71 3.27 8.67
CA ARG A 2 12.30 4.61 8.18
C ARG A 2 12.89 4.96 6.79
N LEU A 3 14.18 4.74 6.62
CA LEU A 3 14.90 4.96 5.35
C LEU A 3 14.37 4.11 4.18
N MET A 4 13.84 2.91 4.44
CA MET A 4 13.39 2.01 3.37
C MET A 4 12.05 2.42 2.77
N ILE A 5 11.24 3.20 3.50
CA ILE A 5 9.84 3.50 3.16
C ILE A 5 9.64 4.97 2.79
N LEU A 6 10.50 5.87 3.27
CA LEU A 6 10.34 7.32 3.11
C LEU A 6 11.43 7.95 2.23
N ASP A 7 12.51 7.22 1.91
CA ASP A 7 13.56 7.73 1.03
C ASP A 7 13.15 7.61 -0.45
N ALA A 8 13.14 8.73 -1.17
CA ALA A 8 12.73 8.77 -2.56
C ALA A 8 13.67 7.96 -3.49
N GLY A 9 14.97 7.92 -3.18
CA GLY A 9 15.95 7.15 -3.94
C GLY A 9 15.68 5.65 -3.84
N VAL A 10 15.50 5.15 -2.62
CA VAL A 10 15.15 3.74 -2.37
C VAL A 10 13.83 3.39 -3.03
N LEU A 11 12.78 4.20 -2.87
CA LEU A 11 11.49 3.94 -3.49
C LEU A 11 11.56 3.92 -5.02
N HIS A 12 12.37 4.81 -5.63
CA HIS A 12 12.58 4.82 -7.07
C HIS A 12 13.25 3.52 -7.55
N THR A 13 14.27 3.03 -6.83
CA THR A 13 14.90 1.75 -7.18
C THR A 13 13.94 0.57 -7.07
N GLN A 14 13.05 0.56 -6.08
CA GLN A 14 12.02 -0.46 -5.93
C GLN A 14 11.01 -0.42 -7.09
N MET A 15 10.62 0.77 -7.55
CA MET A 15 9.75 0.94 -8.71
C MET A 15 10.41 0.39 -9.99
N LEU A 16 11.70 0.71 -10.20
CA LEU A 16 12.49 0.17 -11.31
C LEU A 16 12.60 -1.36 -11.25
N TYR A 17 12.96 -1.90 -10.09
CA TYR A 17 13.05 -3.35 -9.87
C TYR A 17 11.71 -4.03 -10.19
N ARG A 18 10.60 -3.46 -9.73
CA ARG A 18 9.25 -3.97 -10.04
C ARG A 18 8.99 -3.97 -11.55
N ASN A 19 9.32 -2.90 -12.25
CA ASN A 19 9.11 -2.86 -13.70
C ASN A 19 9.98 -3.88 -14.42
N TYR A 20 11.22 -4.09 -13.97
CA TYR A 20 12.11 -5.11 -14.52
C TYR A 20 11.56 -6.53 -14.31
N VAL A 21 11.21 -6.89 -13.07
CA VAL A 21 10.71 -8.24 -12.72
C VAL A 21 9.40 -8.57 -13.44
N PHE A 22 8.51 -7.60 -13.59
CA PHE A 22 7.22 -7.80 -14.27
C PHE A 22 7.26 -7.45 -15.77
N VAL A 23 8.44 -7.20 -16.34
CA VAL A 23 8.65 -6.83 -17.76
C VAL A 23 7.66 -5.73 -18.19
N ARG A 24 7.50 -4.71 -17.34
CA ARG A 24 6.64 -3.55 -17.60
C ARG A 24 7.46 -2.48 -18.29
N HIS A 25 7.15 -2.22 -19.55
CA HIS A 25 7.73 -1.12 -20.33
C HIS A 25 6.98 0.21 -20.12
N ALA A 26 6.56 0.48 -18.88
CA ALA A 26 5.89 1.72 -18.53
C ALA A 26 6.93 2.74 -18.02
N ALA A 27 6.84 3.97 -18.53
CA ALA A 27 7.60 5.08 -17.97
C ALA A 27 7.28 5.22 -16.48
N ILE A 28 8.32 5.40 -15.66
CA ILE A 28 8.13 5.65 -14.23
C ILE A 28 7.89 7.15 -14.05
N GLU A 29 6.64 7.52 -13.86
CA GLU A 29 6.28 8.85 -13.40
C GLU A 29 6.75 9.04 -11.95
N LYS A 30 7.58 10.06 -11.74
CA LYS A 30 8.13 10.44 -10.43
C LYS A 30 7.15 11.29 -9.64
N ASP A 31 5.90 10.86 -9.61
CA ASP A 31 4.82 11.56 -8.93
C ASP A 31 4.80 11.20 -7.45
N ASN A 32 4.43 12.16 -6.59
CA ASN A 32 4.25 11.89 -5.16
C ASN A 32 3.27 10.73 -4.91
N LYS A 33 2.24 10.61 -5.75
CA LYS A 33 1.29 9.48 -5.69
C LYS A 33 1.97 8.14 -5.94
N SER A 34 2.88 8.05 -6.90
CA SER A 34 3.59 6.81 -7.22
C SER A 34 4.55 6.44 -6.08
N PHE A 35 5.24 7.42 -5.50
CA PHE A 35 6.06 7.23 -4.29
C PHE A 35 5.26 6.75 -3.09
N ARG A 36 4.08 7.32 -2.83
CA ARG A 36 3.20 6.83 -1.74
C ARG A 36 2.82 5.37 -1.94
N HIS A 37 2.39 5.00 -3.14
CA HIS A 37 2.05 3.61 -3.44
C HIS A 37 3.25 2.66 -3.35
N ALA A 38 4.45 3.11 -3.75
CA ALA A 38 5.69 2.35 -3.59
C ALA A 38 5.99 2.12 -2.10
N GLY A 39 5.89 3.16 -1.28
CA GLY A 39 6.13 3.09 0.17
C GLY A 39 5.19 2.12 0.88
N TYR A 40 3.88 2.16 0.59
CA TYR A 40 2.92 1.21 1.14
C TYR A 40 3.25 -0.24 0.75
N ARG A 41 3.60 -0.47 -0.51
CA ARG A 41 3.99 -1.81 -0.98
C ARG A 41 5.27 -2.28 -0.32
N GLN A 42 6.25 -1.41 -0.17
CA GLN A 42 7.54 -1.72 0.43
C GLN A 42 7.38 -2.15 1.89
N TYR A 43 6.58 -1.41 2.66
CA TYR A 43 6.25 -1.78 4.03
C TYR A 43 5.66 -3.19 4.08
N ILE A 44 4.64 -3.48 3.27
CA ILE A 44 3.97 -4.79 3.27
C ILE A 44 4.95 -5.90 2.85
N LEU A 45 5.80 -5.67 1.86
CA LEU A 45 6.76 -6.66 1.39
C LEU A 45 7.82 -6.98 2.45
N ILE A 46 8.36 -5.96 3.14
CA ILE A 46 9.36 -6.15 4.19
C ILE A 46 8.76 -6.93 5.37
N HIS A 47 7.53 -6.60 5.77
CA HIS A 47 6.92 -7.19 6.97
C HIS A 47 6.23 -8.53 6.74
N HIS A 48 5.57 -8.69 5.59
CA HIS A 48 4.70 -9.84 5.33
C HIS A 48 5.24 -10.74 4.21
N GLY A 49 6.26 -10.31 3.47
CA GLY A 49 6.96 -11.10 2.44
C GLY A 49 6.17 -11.34 1.13
N ARG A 50 4.85 -11.11 1.12
CA ARG A 50 3.99 -11.36 -0.04
C ARG A 50 2.93 -10.29 -0.22
N LEU A 51 2.65 -9.98 -1.48
CA LEU A 51 1.59 -9.07 -1.90
C LEU A 51 0.84 -9.70 -3.08
N GLY A 52 -0.47 -9.92 -2.96
CA GLY A 52 -1.25 -10.62 -3.98
C GLY A 52 -2.76 -10.55 -3.77
N LEU A 53 -3.51 -11.10 -4.72
CA LEU A 53 -4.97 -11.20 -4.66
C LEU A 53 -5.37 -12.08 -3.45
N GLY A 54 -6.36 -11.64 -2.67
CA GLY A 54 -6.82 -12.34 -1.46
C GLY A 54 -5.94 -12.13 -0.22
N VAL A 55 -4.75 -11.52 -0.36
CA VAL A 55 -3.78 -11.34 0.75
C VAL A 55 -3.42 -9.87 0.98
N ARG A 56 -4.28 -8.94 0.55
CA ARG A 56 -4.10 -7.52 0.91
C ARG A 56 -4.19 -7.35 2.43
N ARG A 57 -3.29 -6.56 3.01
CA ARG A 57 -3.20 -6.28 4.45
C ARG A 57 -3.28 -4.78 4.69
N PRO A 58 -3.94 -4.34 5.78
CA PRO A 58 -3.94 -2.94 6.18
C PRO A 58 -2.54 -2.53 6.67
N VAL A 59 -2.13 -1.32 6.31
CA VAL A 59 -0.91 -0.67 6.81
C VAL A 59 -1.23 0.00 8.16
N PRO A 60 -0.31 0.02 9.14
CA PRO A 60 -0.55 0.70 10.43
C PRO A 60 -0.72 2.21 10.26
N SER A 61 -1.44 2.83 11.19
CA SER A 61 -1.75 4.26 11.19
C SER A 61 -0.50 5.15 11.12
N CYS A 62 0.60 4.77 11.79
CA CYS A 62 1.85 5.52 11.77
C CYS A 62 2.42 5.68 10.36
N CYS A 63 2.33 4.67 9.51
CA CYS A 63 2.79 4.73 8.14
C CYS A 63 1.81 5.49 7.24
N THR A 64 0.50 5.35 7.49
CA THR A 64 -0.55 6.09 6.77
C THR A 64 -0.46 7.60 7.00
N LEU A 65 0.12 8.05 8.12
CA LEU A 65 0.40 9.47 8.37
C LEU A 65 1.78 9.89 7.87
N ALA A 66 2.81 9.08 8.09
CA ALA A 66 4.19 9.46 7.74
C ALA A 66 4.42 9.59 6.23
N ILE A 67 3.82 8.71 5.42
CA ILE A 67 4.04 8.65 3.97
C ILE A 67 3.42 9.87 3.23
N PRO A 68 2.16 10.28 3.51
CA PRO A 68 1.63 11.52 2.96
C PRO A 68 2.38 12.77 3.42
N ASN A 69 2.88 12.80 4.66
CA ASN A 69 3.67 13.94 5.16
C ASN A 69 4.98 14.14 4.39
N THR A 70 5.59 13.06 3.88
CA THR A 70 6.79 13.15 3.04
C THR A 70 6.48 13.35 1.57
N PHE A 71 5.36 12.82 1.08
CA PHE A 71 4.93 12.89 -0.32
C PHE A 71 3.51 13.49 -0.40
N PRO A 72 3.37 14.81 -0.20
CA PRO A 72 2.07 15.45 -0.14
C PRO A 72 1.35 15.37 -1.49
N ASP A 73 0.01 15.36 -1.41
CA ASP A 73 -0.86 15.50 -2.57
C ASP A 73 -1.29 16.96 -2.65
N PRO A 74 -1.25 17.62 -3.83
CA PRO A 74 -1.64 19.03 -3.96
C PRO A 74 -3.06 19.30 -3.47
N ASP A 75 -3.99 18.37 -3.69
CA ASP A 75 -5.39 18.54 -3.32
C ASP A 75 -5.75 17.92 -1.96
N GLY A 76 -4.82 17.17 -1.36
CA GLY A 76 -5.01 16.51 -0.06
C GLY A 76 -6.02 15.36 -0.05
N PHE A 77 -6.50 14.89 -1.22
CA PHE A 77 -7.43 13.78 -1.30
C PHE A 77 -6.70 12.42 -1.29
N TYR A 78 -6.94 11.62 -0.24
CA TYR A 78 -6.34 10.30 -0.09
C TYR A 78 -7.40 9.20 -0.06
N VAL A 79 -7.18 8.14 -0.85
CA VAL A 79 -8.05 6.96 -0.86
C VAL A 79 -7.64 6.00 0.27
N SER A 80 -8.61 5.59 1.06
CA SER A 80 -8.42 4.60 2.14
C SER A 80 -8.17 3.20 1.61
N TYR A 81 -7.76 2.28 2.49
CA TYR A 81 -7.46 0.90 2.12
C TYR A 81 -8.64 0.20 1.41
N GLU A 82 -8.37 -0.33 0.22
CA GLU A 82 -9.33 -1.11 -0.55
C GLU A 82 -8.98 -2.62 -0.49
N PRO A 83 -9.83 -3.46 0.14
CA PRO A 83 -9.60 -4.90 0.19
C PRO A 83 -9.72 -5.52 -1.21
N SER A 84 -9.08 -6.67 -1.41
CA SER A 84 -9.09 -7.36 -2.71
C SER A 84 -10.39 -8.09 -3.02
N TRP A 85 -11.26 -8.25 -2.03
CA TRP A 85 -12.52 -8.97 -2.17
C TRP A 85 -13.60 -8.01 -2.69
N SER A 86 -14.53 -8.52 -3.52
CA SER A 86 -15.67 -7.74 -4.01
C SER A 86 -16.44 -7.14 -2.83
N LYS A 87 -17.05 -5.97 -3.02
CA LYS A 87 -17.80 -5.25 -1.96
C LYS A 87 -18.78 -6.15 -1.20
N THR A 88 -19.35 -7.17 -1.86
CA THR A 88 -20.20 -8.23 -1.29
C THR A 88 -19.52 -9.09 -0.21
N SER A 89 -18.23 -9.41 -0.35
CA SER A 89 -17.47 -10.20 0.63
C SER A 89 -17.05 -9.39 1.87
N ILE A 90 -16.90 -8.06 1.74
CA ILE A 90 -16.63 -7.16 2.88
C ILE A 90 -17.79 -7.18 3.87
N TYR A 91 -19.04 -7.18 3.40
CA TYR A 91 -20.23 -7.28 4.27
C TYR A 91 -20.24 -8.59 5.06
N LEU A 92 -19.90 -9.71 4.43
CA LEU A 92 -19.82 -11.02 5.09
C LEU A 92 -18.71 -11.07 6.14
N PHE A 93 -17.55 -10.45 5.87
CA PHE A 93 -16.47 -10.34 6.86
C PHE A 93 -16.84 -9.43 8.04
N ARG A 94 -17.56 -8.33 7.78
CA ARG A 94 -18.07 -7.42 8.83
C ARG A 94 -19.13 -8.12 9.68
N LEU A 95 -20.04 -8.89 9.08
CA LEU A 95 -21.00 -9.76 9.77
C LEU A 95 -20.32 -10.87 10.58
N CYS A 96 -19.24 -11.46 10.07
CA CYS A 96 -18.51 -12.52 10.78
C CYS A 96 -17.74 -11.99 12.00
N ILE A 97 -17.11 -10.80 11.90
CA ILE A 97 -16.44 -10.15 13.04
C ILE A 97 -17.46 -9.68 14.09
N ILE A 98 -18.62 -9.16 13.69
CA ILE A 98 -19.68 -8.76 14.64
C ILE A 98 -20.29 -9.98 15.35
N ASN A 99 -20.54 -11.08 14.64
CA ASN A 99 -21.14 -12.29 15.24
C ASN A 99 -20.16 -13.17 16.03
N THR A 100 -18.85 -12.96 15.93
CA THR A 100 -17.84 -13.69 16.73
C THR A 100 -17.45 -12.96 18.03
N LEU A 101 -17.88 -11.71 18.20
CA LEU A 101 -17.72 -10.94 19.45
C LEU A 101 -19.00 -10.95 20.32
N SER A 102 -20.00 -11.76 19.95
CA SER A 102 -21.27 -11.92 20.67
C SER A 102 -21.52 -13.38 21.11
N ILE A 103 -20.46 -14.07 21.53
CA ILE A 103 -20.49 -15.33 22.29
C ILE A 103 -19.57 -15.17 23.48
#